data_AF-A0A1P8WVH7-F1
#
_entry.id   AF-A0A1P8WVH7-F1
#
_cell.length_a   1.000
_cell.length_b   1.000
_cell.length_c   1.000
_cell.angle_alpha   90.00
_cell.angle_beta   90.00
_cell.angle_gamma   90.00
#
_symmetry.space_group_name_H-M   'P 1'
#
loop_
_entity.id
_entity.type
_entity.pdbx_description
1 polymer ?
#
loop_
_entity_poly.entity_id
_entity_poly.type
_entity_poly.pdbx_seq_one_letter_code
_entity_poly.pdbx_strand_id
1 'polypeptide(L)'
;MPWDGYLLPWSGSPCPSFIRPEIFDEITNEAVAVSRRWGAQAIEAGWSTIDLFGCWRHPQYRRVDCNGLVASIVGLLTPVRVTALSPTRADLTDHLGNVMRFYRRPMPFAVHLWEAYAMPAGP
;
A
#
# COMPACT_ATOMS: atom_id res chain seq x y z
N MET A 1 -13.76 1.50 -10.07
CA MET A 1 -13.29 2.17 -8.84
C MET A 1 -11.92 2.77 -9.12
N PRO A 2 -11.43 3.73 -8.32
CA PRO A 2 -10.13 4.35 -8.56
C PRO A 2 -9.02 3.32 -8.75
N TRP A 3 -8.17 3.50 -9.74
CA TRP A 3 -6.93 2.72 -9.97
C TRP A 3 -7.08 1.20 -10.17
N ASP A 4 -8.30 0.71 -10.38
CA ASP A 4 -8.60 -0.71 -10.63
C ASP A 4 -7.83 -1.31 -11.81
N GLY A 5 -7.53 -0.49 -12.83
CA GLY A 5 -6.88 -0.94 -14.07
C GLY A 5 -5.50 -1.58 -13.86
N TYR A 6 -4.78 -1.22 -12.80
CA TYR A 6 -3.50 -1.84 -12.43
C TYR A 6 -3.62 -2.76 -11.22
N LEU A 7 -4.45 -2.37 -10.23
CA LEU A 7 -4.60 -3.09 -8.97
C LEU A 7 -5.27 -4.46 -9.14
N LEU A 8 -6.36 -4.56 -9.92
CA LEU A 8 -7.11 -5.81 -10.05
C LEU A 8 -6.31 -6.88 -10.80
N PRO A 9 -5.68 -6.60 -11.97
CA PRO A 9 -4.82 -7.57 -12.63
C PRO A 9 -3.65 -8.04 -11.76
N TRP A 10 -3.02 -7.12 -11.03
CA TRP A 10 -1.92 -7.45 -10.11
C TRP A 10 -2.40 -8.34 -8.95
N SER A 11 -3.54 -8.02 -8.32
CA SER A 11 -4.10 -8.82 -7.23
C SER A 11 -4.52 -10.23 -7.65
N GLY A 12 -4.86 -10.44 -8.92
CA GLY A 12 -5.17 -11.76 -9.48
C GLY A 12 -3.96 -12.50 -10.07
N SER A 13 -2.76 -11.90 -10.03
CA SER A 13 -1.54 -12.52 -10.57
C SER A 13 -0.97 -13.56 -9.60
N PRO A 14 -0.19 -14.55 -10.10
CA PRO A 14 0.54 -15.46 -9.24
C PRO A 14 1.47 -14.71 -8.27
N CYS A 15 1.56 -15.20 -7.03
CA CYS A 15 2.52 -14.68 -6.04
C CYS A 15 3.95 -14.77 -6.59
N PRO A 16 4.74 -13.68 -6.54
CA PRO A 16 6.15 -13.74 -6.94
C PRO A 16 6.96 -14.68 -6.04
N SER A 17 7.95 -15.38 -6.62
CA SER A 17 8.74 -16.40 -5.93
C SER A 17 9.59 -15.88 -4.75
N PHE A 18 9.85 -14.58 -4.72
CA PHE A 18 10.69 -13.93 -3.72
C PHE A 18 9.95 -13.42 -2.49
N ILE A 19 8.63 -13.58 -2.42
CA ILE A 19 7.80 -13.20 -1.28
C ILE A 19 6.93 -14.39 -0.86
N ARG A 20 6.59 -14.47 0.42
CA ARG A 20 5.68 -15.50 0.94
C ARG A 20 4.25 -15.24 0.44
N PRO A 21 3.50 -16.27 0.01
CA PRO A 21 2.13 -16.13 -0.47
C PRO A 21 1.22 -15.37 0.49
N GLU A 22 1.35 -15.62 1.79
CA GLU A 22 0.47 -14.99 2.80
C GLU A 22 0.68 -13.47 2.86
N ILE A 23 1.93 -13.01 2.69
CA ILE A 23 2.22 -11.56 2.66
C ILE A 23 1.71 -10.96 1.34
N PHE A 24 1.85 -11.69 0.23
CA PHE A 24 1.35 -11.24 -1.06
C PHE A 24 -0.18 -11.12 -1.08
N ASP A 25 -0.88 -12.07 -0.48
CA ASP A 25 -2.33 -12.01 -0.30
C ASP A 25 -2.72 -10.85 0.62
N GLU A 26 -2.01 -10.65 1.74
CA GLU A 26 -2.30 -9.55 2.65
C GLU A 26 -2.15 -8.18 1.96
N ILE A 27 -1.05 -7.97 1.23
CA ILE A 27 -0.78 -6.69 0.58
C ILE A 27 -1.71 -6.39 -0.59
N THR A 28 -2.08 -7.40 -1.37
CA THR A 28 -3.02 -7.25 -2.48
C THR A 28 -4.44 -7.01 -1.97
N ASN A 29 -4.89 -7.76 -0.96
CA ASN A 29 -6.20 -7.58 -0.33
C ASN A 29 -6.33 -6.19 0.32
N GLU A 30 -5.31 -5.74 1.06
CA GLU A 30 -5.33 -4.42 1.69
C GLU A 30 -5.29 -3.31 0.63
N ALA A 31 -4.49 -3.45 -0.44
CA ALA A 31 -4.46 -2.49 -1.54
C ALA A 31 -5.83 -2.34 -2.22
N VAL A 32 -6.50 -3.47 -2.50
CA VAL A 32 -7.86 -3.47 -3.07
C VAL A 32 -8.84 -2.84 -2.08
N ALA A 33 -8.81 -3.23 -0.81
CA ALA A 33 -9.72 -2.70 0.21
C ALA A 33 -9.57 -1.18 0.38
N VAL A 34 -8.34 -0.67 0.46
CA VAL A 34 -8.04 0.76 0.54
C VAL A 34 -8.52 1.49 -0.71
N SER A 35 -8.24 0.97 -1.91
CA SER A 35 -8.69 1.60 -3.14
C SER A 35 -10.21 1.72 -3.22
N ARG A 36 -10.93 0.63 -2.89
CA ARG A 36 -12.40 0.59 -2.92
C ARG A 36 -13.03 1.54 -1.92
N ARG A 37 -12.51 1.56 -0.69
CA ARG A 37 -13.12 2.31 0.41
C ARG A 37 -12.72 3.79 0.41
N TRP A 38 -11.46 4.08 0.10
CA TRP A 38 -10.89 5.41 0.30
C TRP A 38 -10.44 6.08 -1.00
N GLY A 39 -10.41 5.39 -2.13
CA GLY A 39 -9.82 5.92 -3.36
C GLY A 39 -10.43 7.24 -3.83
N ALA A 40 -11.76 7.39 -3.79
CA ALA A 40 -12.43 8.62 -4.21
C ALA A 40 -12.07 9.78 -3.27
N GLN A 41 -12.20 9.56 -1.96
CA GLN A 41 -11.82 10.54 -0.94
C GLN A 41 -10.33 10.90 -0.99
N ALA A 42 -9.46 9.94 -1.32
CA ALA A 42 -8.04 10.16 -1.46
C ALA A 42 -7.72 11.09 -2.63
N ILE A 43 -8.36 10.85 -3.79
CA ILE A 43 -8.23 11.73 -4.96
C ILE A 43 -8.70 13.15 -4.61
N GLU A 44 -9.88 13.30 -3.99
CA GLU A 44 -10.42 14.60 -3.58
C GLU A 44 -9.52 15.31 -2.55
N ALA A 45 -8.91 14.55 -1.63
CA ALA A 45 -7.96 15.05 -0.64
C ALA A 45 -6.56 15.31 -1.23
N GLY A 46 -6.36 15.09 -2.54
CA GLY A 46 -5.12 15.37 -3.27
C GLY A 46 -4.01 14.34 -3.04
N TRP A 47 -4.35 13.13 -2.60
CA TRP A 47 -3.38 12.03 -2.51
C TRP A 47 -3.07 11.48 -3.89
N SER A 48 -1.79 11.23 -4.13
CA SER A 48 -1.34 10.47 -5.28
C SER A 48 -1.49 8.97 -5.05
N THR A 49 -1.42 8.20 -6.14
CA THR A 49 -1.32 6.73 -6.06
C THR A 49 -0.06 6.28 -5.33
N ILE A 50 1.05 7.04 -5.42
CA ILE A 50 2.29 6.73 -4.71
C ILE A 50 2.12 6.92 -3.20
N ASP A 51 1.35 7.92 -2.74
CA ASP A 51 1.08 8.09 -1.31
C ASP A 51 0.41 6.87 -0.67
N LEU A 52 -0.44 6.18 -1.44
CA LEU A 52 -1.19 5.00 -0.97
C LEU A 52 -0.45 3.70 -1.23
N PHE A 53 0.06 3.52 -2.44
CA PHE A 53 0.58 2.26 -2.97
C PHE A 53 2.07 2.33 -3.33
N GLY A 54 2.78 3.35 -2.87
CA GLY A 54 4.22 3.47 -3.05
C GLY A 54 5.00 2.48 -2.19
N CYS A 55 6.11 1.99 -2.71
CA CYS A 55 7.08 1.20 -1.97
C CYS A 55 8.48 1.35 -2.57
N TRP A 56 9.48 0.78 -1.91
CA TRP A 56 10.80 0.65 -2.49
C TRP A 56 10.83 -0.39 -3.62
N ARG A 57 11.53 -0.07 -4.72
CA ARG A 57 11.61 -0.92 -5.92
C ARG A 57 12.08 -2.35 -5.66
N HIS A 58 12.88 -2.56 -4.63
CA HIS A 58 13.34 -3.89 -4.25
C HIS A 58 12.72 -4.29 -2.91
N PRO A 59 11.58 -4.99 -2.89
CA PRO A 59 10.83 -5.28 -1.66
C PRO A 59 11.66 -5.98 -0.57
N GLN A 60 12.69 -6.73 -0.97
CA GLN A 60 13.63 -7.40 -0.06
C GLN A 60 14.51 -6.42 0.75
N TYR A 61 14.86 -5.26 0.18
CA TYR A 61 15.73 -4.26 0.82
C TYR A 61 14.93 -3.19 1.55
N ARG A 62 14.12 -3.64 2.52
CA ARG A 62 13.11 -2.85 3.25
C ARG A 62 13.55 -1.39 3.51
N ARG A 63 12.86 -0.45 2.86
CA ARG A 63 13.04 1.00 3.06
C ARG A 63 11.72 1.64 3.46
N VAL A 64 11.52 1.75 4.78
CA VAL A 64 10.28 2.24 5.38
C VAL A 64 9.99 3.69 4.99
N ASP A 65 11.02 4.49 4.73
CA ASP A 65 10.89 5.88 4.30
C ASP A 65 10.24 6.02 2.92
N CYS A 66 10.37 5.01 2.05
CA CYS A 66 9.71 4.92 0.74
C CYS A 66 8.32 4.27 0.77
N ASN A 67 7.83 3.83 1.93
CA ASN A 67 6.55 3.13 2.00
C ASN A 67 5.37 4.11 2.05
N GLY A 68 4.47 3.94 1.09
CA GLY A 68 3.13 4.48 1.13
C GLY A 68 2.26 3.80 2.19
N LEU A 69 0.99 4.20 2.24
CA LEU A 69 0.04 3.80 3.26
C LEU A 69 -0.08 2.27 3.39
N VAL A 70 -0.35 1.56 2.30
CA VAL A 70 -0.63 0.12 2.30
C VAL A 70 0.59 -0.69 2.77
N ALA A 71 1.76 -0.41 2.18
CA ALA A 71 3.02 -1.05 2.59
C ALA A 71 3.39 -0.75 4.05
N SER A 72 2.97 0.41 4.57
CA SER A 72 3.16 0.75 5.98
C SER A 72 2.23 -0.05 6.88
N ILE A 73 0.94 -0.19 6.53
CA ILE A 73 -0.06 -0.96 7.30
C ILE A 73 0.34 -2.43 7.40
N VAL A 74 0.63 -3.07 6.27
CA VAL A 74 1.00 -4.50 6.20
C VAL A 74 2.35 -4.77 6.88
N GLY A 75 3.21 -3.76 6.97
CA GLY A 75 4.51 -3.87 7.65
C GLY A 75 4.46 -3.80 9.18
N LEU A 76 3.30 -3.51 9.78
CA LEU A 76 3.13 -3.42 11.23
C LEU A 76 2.97 -4.81 11.86
N LEU A 77 3.42 -4.95 13.10
CA LEU A 77 3.26 -6.20 13.88
C LEU A 77 1.82 -6.45 14.32
N THR A 78 0.99 -5.41 14.29
CA THR A 78 -0.41 -5.48 14.70
C THR A 78 -1.28 -5.02 13.54
N PRO A 79 -2.35 -5.76 13.20
CA PRO A 79 -3.29 -5.33 12.18
C PRO A 79 -3.91 -3.98 12.57
N VAL A 80 -3.84 -3.05 11.63
CA VAL A 80 -4.52 -1.75 11.73
C VAL A 80 -5.40 -1.55 10.51
N ARG A 81 -6.39 -0.66 10.64
CA ARG A 81 -7.28 -0.28 9.53
C ARG A 81 -7.33 1.23 9.41
N VAL A 82 -7.41 1.72 8.18
CA VAL A 82 -7.69 3.14 7.91
C VAL A 82 -9.09 3.45 8.38
N THR A 83 -9.23 4.41 9.31
CA THR A 83 -10.51 4.84 9.88
C THR A 83 -10.88 6.26 9.48
N ALA A 84 -9.90 7.10 9.13
CA ALA A 84 -10.13 8.40 8.53
C ALA A 84 -9.03 8.77 7.54
N LEU A 85 -9.38 9.56 6.52
CA LEU A 85 -8.45 10.10 5.54
C LEU A 85 -8.66 11.62 5.40
N SER A 86 -7.58 12.38 5.51
CA SER A 86 -7.56 13.83 5.36
C SER A 86 -6.52 14.23 4.32
N PRO A 87 -6.46 15.49 3.85
CA PRO A 87 -5.47 15.93 2.87
C PRO A 87 -4.00 15.72 3.26
N THR A 88 -3.70 15.51 4.54
CA THR A 88 -2.30 15.41 5.02
C THR A 88 -1.99 14.12 5.76
N ARG A 89 -3.00 13.35 6.16
CA ARG A 89 -2.80 12.12 6.93
C ARG A 89 -3.95 11.12 6.83
N ALA A 90 -3.63 9.87 7.10
CA ALA A 90 -4.58 8.82 7.41
C ALA A 90 -4.51 8.50 8.91
N ASP A 91 -5.66 8.36 9.55
CA ASP A 91 -5.76 7.82 10.91
C ASP A 91 -5.99 6.30 10.79
N LEU A 92 -5.20 5.55 11.56
CA LEU A 92 -5.18 4.10 11.59
C LEU A 92 -5.62 3.65 12.98
N THR A 93 -6.44 2.62 13.07
CA THR A 93 -6.91 2.09 14.36
C THR A 93 -6.62 0.60 14.44
N ASP A 94 -6.06 0.17 15.57
CA ASP A 94 -5.86 -1.25 15.88
C ASP A 94 -7.11 -1.87 16.53
N HIS A 95 -7.06 -3.16 16.83
CA HIS A 95 -8.15 -3.90 17.47
C HIS A 95 -8.45 -3.48 18.92
N LEU A 96 -7.53 -2.76 19.58
CA LEU A 96 -7.70 -2.24 20.94
C LEU A 96 -8.23 -0.81 20.95
N GLY A 97 -8.43 -0.20 19.77
CA GLY A 97 -8.89 1.17 19.63
C GLY A 97 -7.76 2.21 19.70
N ASN A 98 -6.50 1.80 19.73
CA ASN A 98 -5.38 2.74 19.68
C ASN A 98 -5.31 3.39 18.30
N VAL A 99 -5.08 4.70 18.28
CA VAL A 99 -5.00 5.48 17.03
C VAL A 99 -3.55 5.80 16.69
N MET A 100 -3.11 5.33 15.52
CA MET A 100 -1.85 5.71 14.89
C MET A 100 -2.12 6.67 13.73
N ARG A 101 -1.12 7.48 13.35
CA ARG A 101 -1.24 8.44 12.26
C ARG A 101 -0.18 8.18 11.21
N PHE A 102 -0.61 7.98 9.97
CA PHE A 102 0.27 7.99 8.81
C PHE A 102 0.20 9.36 8.15
N TYR A 103 1.32 10.08 8.12
CA TYR A 103 1.40 11.38 7.47
C TYR A 103 1.85 11.23 6.02
N ARG A 104 1.12 11.89 5.11
CA ARG A 104 1.53 12.03 3.72
C ARG A 104 2.87 12.76 3.69
N ARG A 105 3.82 12.23 2.91
CA ARG A 105 5.17 12.79 2.79
C ARG A 105 5.72 12.56 1.38
N PRO A 106 6.66 13.39 0.91
CA PRO A 106 7.39 13.09 -0.30
C PRO A 106 8.13 11.75 -0.16
N MET A 107 8.01 10.90 -1.17
CA MET A 107 8.69 9.60 -1.23
C MET A 107 9.51 9.52 -2.53
N PRO A 108 10.69 10.16 -2.56
CA PRO A 108 11.54 10.11 -3.74
C PRO A 108 11.93 8.65 -4.01
N PHE A 109 11.93 8.28 -5.29
CA PHE A 109 12.28 6.94 -5.79
C PHE A 109 11.30 5.81 -5.45
N ALA A 110 10.16 6.10 -4.81
CA ALA A 110 9.11 5.11 -4.64
C ALA A 110 8.51 4.71 -6.00
N VAL A 111 8.19 3.43 -6.13
CA VAL A 111 7.46 2.85 -7.26
C VAL A 111 6.15 2.27 -6.73
N HIS A 112 5.19 1.99 -7.61
CA HIS A 112 3.96 1.34 -7.17
C HIS A 112 4.20 -0.11 -6.77
N LEU A 113 3.38 -0.63 -5.86
CA LEU A 113 3.40 -2.04 -5.44
C LEU A 113 3.40 -2.99 -6.65
N TRP A 114 2.49 -2.81 -7.60
CA TRP A 114 2.43 -3.66 -8.79
C TRP A 114 3.69 -3.58 -9.66
N GLU A 115 4.46 -2.49 -9.62
CA GLU A 115 5.74 -2.38 -10.32
C GLU A 115 6.88 -3.09 -9.57
N ALA A 116 6.92 -2.96 -8.24
CA ALA A 116 7.94 -3.64 -7.42
C ALA A 116 7.75 -5.15 -7.33
N TYR A 117 6.50 -5.61 -7.44
CA TYR A 117 6.11 -7.02 -7.37
C TYR A 117 5.85 -7.66 -8.74
N ALA A 118 5.79 -6.89 -9.83
CA ALA A 118 5.95 -7.44 -11.16
C ALA A 118 7.34 -8.08 -11.19
N MET A 119 7.40 -9.41 -11.35
CA MET A 119 8.63 -10.22 -11.40
C MET A 119 9.77 -9.39 -12.03
N PRO A 120 10.94 -9.24 -11.38
CA PRO A 120 12.10 -8.84 -12.15
C PRO A 120 12.21 -9.91 -13.23
N ALA A 121 12.11 -9.51 -14.49
CA ALA A 121 12.66 -10.32 -15.56
C ALA A 121 14.07 -10.67 -15.06
N GLY A 122 14.28 -11.96 -14.78
CA GLY A 122 15.62 -12.46 -14.60
C GLY A 122 16.45 -12.09 -15.84
N PRO A 123 17.78 -12.07 -15.74
CA PRO A 123 18.63 -11.89 -16.92
C PRO A 123 18.23 -12.85 -18.06
#